data_AF-A0A6V7LCR3-F1
#
_entry.id   AF-A0A6V7LCR3-F1
#
_cell.length_a   1.000
_cell.length_b   1.000
_cell.length_c   1.000
_cell.angle_alpha   90.00
_cell.angle_beta   90.00
_cell.angle_gamma   90.00
#
_symmetry.space_group_name_H-M   'P 1'
#
loop_
_entity.id
_entity.type
_entity.pdbx_description
1 polymer ?
#
loop_
_entity_poly.entity_id
_entity_poly.type
_entity_poly.pdbx_seq_one_letter_code
_entity_poly.pdbx_strand_id
1 'polypeptide(L)' 'VLKYCDHLHGKWYFSEIRAIFSRRYLLQNVAIEIFLASR' A
#
# COMPACT_ATOMS: atom_id res chain seq x y z
N VAL A 1 14.83 8.35 11.22
CA VAL A 1 14.09 7.10 10.94
C VAL A 1 13.14 7.25 9.76
N LEU A 2 12.25 8.26 9.74
CA LEU A 2 11.26 8.46 8.66
C LEU A 2 11.84 8.83 7.27
N LYS A 3 13.14 9.15 7.17
CA LYS A 3 13.79 9.58 5.91
C LYS A 3 13.63 8.58 4.76
N TYR A 4 13.47 7.30 5.07
CA TYR A 4 13.35 6.21 4.09
C TYR A 4 11.93 5.65 3.99
N CYS A 5 10.98 6.23 4.71
CA CYS A 5 9.58 5.84 4.60
C CYS A 5 8.95 6.62 3.46
N ASP A 6 8.60 5.92 2.39
CA ASP A 6 7.85 6.54 1.30
C ASP A 6 6.39 6.77 1.70
N HIS A 7 5.75 7.72 1.01
CA HIS A 7 4.29 7.92 1.05
C HIS A 7 3.69 8.32 2.41
N LEU A 8 4.46 8.95 3.30
CA LEU A 8 3.92 9.52 4.56
C LEU A 8 2.76 10.50 4.32
N HIS A 9 2.77 11.19 3.18
CA HIS A 9 1.68 12.02 2.65
C HIS A 9 1.26 11.58 1.24
N GLY A 10 1.30 10.26 0.98
CA GLY A 10 1.04 9.70 -0.35
C GLY A 10 -0.38 9.98 -0.86
N LYS A 11 -0.49 10.20 -2.17
CA LYS A 11 -1.75 10.24 -2.92
C LYS A 11 -1.59 9.31 -4.12
N TRP A 12 -2.57 8.42 -4.31
CA TRP A 12 -2.58 7.46 -5.40
C TRP A 12 -3.88 7.57 -6.19
N TYR A 13 -3.80 7.49 -7.51
CA TYR A 13 -4.98 7.50 -8.35
C TYR A 13 -5.51 6.08 -8.54
N PHE A 14 -6.84 5.91 -8.54
CA PHE A 14 -7.45 4.59 -8.75
C PHE A 14 -7.03 3.93 -10.07
N SER A 15 -6.77 4.72 -11.10
CA SER A 15 -6.27 4.26 -12.40
C SER A 15 -4.90 3.58 -12.33
N GLU A 16 -4.12 3.82 -11.27
CA GLU A 16 -2.80 3.24 -11.08
C GLU A 16 -2.85 1.90 -10.35
N ILE A 17 -3.98 1.52 -9.73
CA ILE A 17 -4.09 0.27 -8.97
C ILE A 17 -4.12 -0.93 -9.93
N ARG A 18 -3.20 -1.88 -9.73
CA ARG A 18 -3.09 -3.11 -10.53
C ARG A 18 -3.63 -4.33 -9.80
N ALA A 19 -3.45 -4.38 -8.47
CA ALA A 19 -3.96 -5.46 -7.66
C ALA A 19 -4.14 -5.03 -6.20
N ILE A 20 -5.08 -5.68 -5.52
CA ILE A 20 -5.36 -5.49 -4.09
C ILE A 20 -5.42 -6.87 -3.45
N PHE A 21 -4.71 -7.06 -2.34
CA PHE A 21 -4.68 -8.32 -1.62
C PHE A 21 -4.99 -8.13 -0.13
N SER A 22 -5.77 -9.06 0.42
CA SER A 22 -5.96 -9.17 1.87
C SER A 22 -4.66 -9.63 2.53
N ARG A 23 -4.33 -9.06 3.69
CA ARG A 23 -3.13 -9.39 4.46
C ARG A 23 -3.45 -9.50 5.95
N ARG A 24 -2.53 -10.15 6.67
CA ARG A 24 -2.55 -10.18 8.13
C ARG A 24 -1.59 -9.14 8.68
N TYR A 25 -2.05 -8.36 9.66
CA TYR A 25 -1.22 -7.49 10.48
C TYR A 25 -1.44 -7.87 11.94
N LEU A 26 -0.34 -8.07 12.67
CA LEU A 26 -0.37 -8.61 14.04
C LEU A 26 -1.24 -9.88 14.15
N LEU A 27 -1.08 -10.79 13.17
CA LEU A 27 -1.79 -12.06 13.05
C LEU A 27 -3.31 -11.97 12.83
N GLN A 28 -3.87 -10.77 12.70
CA GLN A 28 -5.29 -10.53 12.41
C GLN A 28 -5.49 -10.18 10.93
N ASN A 29 -6.58 -10.66 10.31
CA ASN A 29 -6.90 -10.38 8.90
C ASN A 29 -7.53 -8.98 8.72
N VAL A 30 -6.79 -7.95 9.11
CA VAL A 30 -7.24 -6.54 9.18
C VAL A 30 -6.42 -5.60 8.30
N ALA A 31 -5.52 -6.13 7.47
CA ALA A 31 -4.65 -5.33 6.62
C ALA A 31 -4.89 -5.61 5.13
N ILE A 32 -4.45 -4.66 4.30
CA ILE A 32 -4.54 -4.70 2.85
C ILE A 32 -3.19 -4.28 2.28
N GLU A 33 -2.79 -4.92 1.18
CA GLU A 33 -1.63 -4.53 0.37
C GLU A 33 -2.10 -4.16 -1.04
N ILE A 34 -1.69 -2.97 -1.50
CA ILE A 34 -2.08 -2.41 -2.80
C ILE A 34 -0.84 -2.34 -3.68
N PHE A 35 -0.92 -2.94 -4.86
CA PHE A 35 0.13 -2.86 -5.88
C PHE A 35 -0.28 -1.87 -6.95
N LEU A 36 0.56 -0.86 -7.15
CA LEU A 36 0.36 0.19 -8.15
C LEU A 36 1.16 -0.15 -9.42
N ALA A 37 0.76 0.45 -10.54
CA ALA A 37 1.53 0.45 -11.76
C ALA A 37 2.86 1.16 -11.48
N SER A 38 3.98 0.50 -11.72
CA SER A 38 5.28 1.17 -11.75
C SER A 38 5.28 2.21 -12.87
N ARG A 39 5.75 3.42 -12.60
CA ARG A 39 6.19 4.32 -13.66
C ARG A 39 7.53 3.86 -14.21
#